data_AF-A6E7P7-F1
#
_entry.id   AF-A6E7P7-F1
#
_cell.length_a   1.000
_cell.length_b   1.000
_cell.length_c   1.000
_cell.angle_alpha   90.00
_cell.angle_beta   90.00
_cell.angle_gamma   90.00
#
_symmetry.space_group_name_H-M   'P 1'
#
loop_
_entity.id
_entity.type
_entity.pdbx_description
1 polymer ?
#
loop_
_entity_poly.entity_id
_entity_poly.type
_entity_poly.pdbx_seq_one_letter_code
_entity_poly.pdbx_strand_id
1 'polypeptide(L)'
;MKQIDQDTDEQELLQELSAGRIEAFEEIFKRYVKRFYFFCYGILKDEDTASETVTNIFKRIWDERREVPEGSLERYIFKLACQEVCTVLKSEPKTDENKSHGNFLTRVFKRIFPAKSSGPDYGQLKGC
;
A
#
# COMPACT_ATOMS: atom_id res chain seq x y z
N MET A 1 26.53 -13.74 10.88
CA MET A 1 26.04 -12.61 11.69
C MET A 1 25.28 -11.65 10.79
N LYS A 2 23.96 -11.56 11.01
CA LYS A 2 23.05 -10.41 10.81
C LYS A 2 21.64 -10.99 10.68
N GLN A 3 21.08 -11.33 11.83
CA GLN A 3 19.70 -11.78 11.95
C GLN A 3 19.15 -11.29 13.29
N ILE A 4 19.31 -10.00 13.52
CA ILE A 4 18.72 -9.17 14.58
C ILE A 4 18.55 -7.81 13.89
N ASP A 5 17.48 -7.04 14.17
CA ASP A 5 17.14 -5.71 13.61
C ASP A 5 16.08 -5.64 12.48
N GLN A 6 15.07 -6.52 12.43
CA GLN A 6 13.87 -6.31 11.58
C GLN A 6 12.60 -5.99 12.38
N ASP A 7 12.47 -6.53 13.60
CA ASP A 7 11.24 -6.44 14.39
C ASP A 7 11.10 -5.09 15.13
N THR A 8 12.22 -4.55 15.64
CA THR A 8 12.26 -3.24 16.32
C THR A 8 11.89 -2.09 15.40
N ASP A 9 12.33 -2.16 14.14
CA ASP A 9 12.08 -1.13 13.12
C ASP A 9 10.61 -1.16 12.63
N GLU A 10 9.98 -2.34 12.58
CA GLU A 10 8.57 -2.48 12.17
C GLU A 10 7.59 -1.90 13.21
N GLN A 11 7.83 -2.15 14.50
CA GLN A 11 6.99 -1.59 15.57
C GLN A 11 7.14 -0.06 15.66
N GLU A 12 8.35 0.47 15.49
CA GLU A 12 8.60 1.92 15.46
C GLU A 12 7.92 2.57 14.25
N LEU A 13 8.00 1.95 13.07
CA LEU A 13 7.30 2.42 11.87
C LEU A 13 5.77 2.42 12.06
N LEU A 14 5.21 1.44 12.76
CA LEU A 14 3.79 1.40 13.08
C LEU A 14 3.38 2.52 14.03
N GLN A 15 4.20 2.80 15.05
CA GLN A 15 3.97 3.92 15.96
C GLN A 15 4.03 5.26 15.23
N GLU A 16 5.05 5.50 14.42
CA GLU A 16 5.19 6.72 13.63
C GLU A 16 4.07 6.85 12.59
N LEU A 17 3.65 5.75 11.96
CA LEU A 17 2.49 5.71 11.07
C LEU A 17 1.21 6.12 11.81
N SER A 18 0.98 5.58 13.01
CA SER A 18 -0.19 5.93 13.83
C SER A 18 -0.19 7.41 14.24
N ALA A 19 0.99 7.98 14.47
CA ALA A 19 1.21 9.41 14.73
C ALA A 19 0.98 10.28 13.47
N GLY A 20 0.81 9.67 12.30
CA GLY A 20 0.56 10.36 11.03
C GLY A 20 1.83 10.88 10.36
N ARG A 21 2.98 10.28 10.65
CA ARG A 21 4.26 10.63 10.05
C ARG A 21 4.33 10.12 8.62
N ILE A 22 4.63 11.03 7.70
CA ILE A 22 4.63 10.73 6.27
C ILE A 22 5.84 9.86 5.93
N GLU A 23 6.96 10.09 6.60
CA GLU A 23 8.21 9.36 6.40
C GLU A 23 8.05 7.86 6.71
N ALA A 24 7.32 7.52 7.78
CA ALA A 24 7.02 6.13 8.12
C ALA A 24 6.14 5.48 7.06
N PHE A 25 5.10 6.18 6.59
CA PHE A 25 4.27 5.68 5.51
C PHE A 25 5.06 5.52 4.20
N GLU A 26 5.96 6.45 3.86
CA GLU A 26 6.84 6.34 2.69
C GLU A 26 7.70 5.09 2.74
N GLU A 27 8.27 4.79 3.91
CA GLU A 27 9.12 3.63 4.12
C GLU A 27 8.32 2.32 4.01
N ILE A 28 7.17 2.25 4.67
CA ILE A 28 6.23 1.13 4.56
C ILE A 28 5.82 0.93 3.10
N PHE A 29 5.47 2.01 2.41
CA PHE A 29 5.06 1.95 1.02
C PHE A 29 6.18 1.35 0.15
N LYS A 30 7.41 1.87 0.26
CA LYS A 30 8.57 1.37 -0.50
C LYS A 30 8.86 -0.11 -0.24
N ARG A 31 8.76 -0.55 1.02
CA ARG A 31 9.02 -1.94 1.42
C ARG A 31 8.02 -2.93 0.84
N TYR A 32 6.73 -2.60 0.88
CA TYR A 32 5.67 -3.58 0.62
C TYR A 32 5.00 -3.43 -0.74
N VAL A 33 5.02 -2.24 -1.37
CA VAL A 33 4.28 -1.97 -2.61
C VAL A 33 4.61 -2.96 -3.72
N LYS A 34 5.91 -3.24 -3.94
CA LYS A 34 6.37 -4.14 -5.00
C LYS A 34 5.83 -5.54 -4.79
N ARG A 35 5.99 -6.07 -3.58
CA ARG A 35 5.56 -7.42 -3.21
C ARG A 35 4.05 -7.61 -3.36
N PHE A 36 3.27 -6.66 -2.86
CA PHE A 36 1.81 -6.75 -2.95
C PHE A 36 1.26 -6.45 -4.35
N TYR A 37 1.97 -5.66 -5.16
CA TYR A 37 1.65 -5.51 -6.58
C TYR A 37 1.78 -6.82 -7.33
N PHE A 38 2.90 -7.54 -7.18
CA PHE A 38 3.04 -8.85 -7.79
C PHE A 38 2.03 -9.87 -7.29
N PHE A 39 1.68 -9.82 -5.99
CA PHE A 39 0.64 -10.64 -5.43
C PHE A 39 -0.72 -10.37 -6.09
N CYS A 40 -1.15 -9.11 -6.15
CA CYS A 40 -2.42 -8.73 -6.77
C CYS A 40 -2.41 -9.05 -8.27
N TYR A 41 -1.34 -8.71 -8.99
CA TYR A 41 -1.18 -9.01 -10.40
C TYR A 41 -1.20 -10.52 -10.70
N GLY A 42 -0.59 -11.35 -9.85
CA GLY A 42 -0.61 -12.81 -10.01
C GLY A 42 -2.03 -13.39 -9.95
N ILE A 43 -2.93 -12.76 -9.21
CA ILE A 43 -4.32 -13.21 -9.04
C ILE A 43 -5.24 -12.56 -10.08
N LEU A 44 -5.15 -11.25 -10.25
CA LEU A 44 -6.04 -10.45 -11.09
C LEU A 44 -5.66 -10.50 -12.58
N LYS A 45 -4.38 -10.74 -12.88
CA LYS A 45 -3.80 -10.80 -14.24
C LYS A 45 -4.03 -9.57 -15.10
N ASP A 46 -4.34 -8.44 -14.47
CA ASP A 46 -4.58 -7.15 -15.11
C ASP A 46 -3.73 -6.09 -14.39
N GLU A 47 -2.94 -5.32 -15.15
CA GLU A 47 -1.98 -4.38 -14.59
C GLU A 47 -2.67 -3.16 -13.97
N ASP A 48 -3.68 -2.61 -14.65
CA ASP A 48 -4.43 -1.45 -14.20
C ASP A 48 -5.21 -1.77 -12.92
N THR A 49 -5.93 -2.89 -12.91
CA THR A 49 -6.70 -3.36 -11.76
C THR A 49 -5.78 -3.72 -10.58
N ALA A 50 -4.63 -4.35 -10.83
CA ALA A 50 -3.67 -4.65 -9.76
C ALA A 50 -3.04 -3.37 -9.17
N SER A 51 -2.71 -2.40 -10.02
CA SER A 51 -2.21 -1.10 -9.60
C SER A 51 -3.22 -0.34 -8.74
N GLU A 52 -4.47 -0.31 -9.19
CA GLU A 52 -5.57 0.31 -8.46
C GLU A 52 -5.81 -0.40 -7.12
N THR A 53 -5.84 -1.73 -7.12
CA THR A 53 -6.02 -2.56 -5.93
C THR A 53 -4.96 -2.25 -4.88
N VAL A 54 -3.67 -2.27 -5.27
CA VAL A 54 -2.56 -1.94 -4.36
C VAL A 54 -2.66 -0.52 -3.85
N THR A 55 -2.94 0.42 -4.72
CA THR A 55 -3.11 1.82 -4.32
C THR A 55 -4.24 1.95 -3.30
N ASN A 56 -5.36 1.26 -3.48
CA ASN A 56 -6.49 1.27 -2.56
C ASN A 56 -6.16 0.60 -1.20
N ILE A 57 -5.38 -0.48 -1.19
CA ILE A 57 -4.87 -1.09 0.05
C ILE A 57 -4.07 -0.06 0.85
N PHE A 58 -3.11 0.62 0.23
CA PHE A 58 -2.28 1.61 0.93
C PHE A 58 -3.05 2.89 1.31
N LYS A 59 -4.08 3.29 0.57
CA LYS A 59 -5.03 4.33 1.01
C LYS A 59 -5.70 3.93 2.32
N ARG A 60 -6.28 2.72 2.35
CA ARG A 60 -6.98 2.23 3.55
C ARG A 60 -6.06 2.15 4.76
N ILE A 61 -4.81 1.72 4.58
CA ILE A 61 -3.80 1.71 5.65
C ILE A 61 -3.57 3.12 6.20
N TRP A 62 -3.47 4.13 5.32
CA TRP A 62 -3.29 5.51 5.76
C TRP A 62 -4.54 6.05 6.46
N ASP A 63 -5.73 5.78 5.95
CA ASP A 63 -6.98 6.28 6.53
C ASP A 63 -7.26 5.61 7.89
N GLU A 64 -7.06 4.30 7.97
CA GLU A 64 -7.24 3.46 9.16
C GLU A 64 -5.97 3.46 10.06
N ARG A 65 -4.97 4.32 9.81
CA ARG A 65 -3.64 4.30 10.48
C ARG A 65 -3.67 4.34 12.02
N ARG A 66 -4.74 4.88 12.60
CA ARG A 66 -4.95 4.98 14.06
C ARG A 66 -5.49 3.69 14.67
N GLU A 67 -6.06 2.82 13.86
CA GLU A 67 -6.67 1.55 14.25
C GLU A 67 -5.84 0.36 13.76
N VAL A 68 -4.61 0.60 13.30
CA VAL A 68 -3.71 -0.47 12.83
C VAL A 68 -3.42 -1.39 14.02
N PRO A 69 -3.76 -2.68 13.93
CA PRO A 69 -3.63 -3.59 15.05
C PRO A 69 -2.17 -3.79 15.44
N GLU A 70 -1.92 -3.94 16.74
CA GLU A 70 -0.62 -4.39 17.26
C GLU A 70 -0.26 -5.75 16.63
N GLY A 71 0.92 -5.84 16.05
CA GLY A 71 1.41 -7.05 15.38
C GLY A 71 2.21 -6.74 14.13
N SER A 72 2.36 -7.75 13.25
CA SER A 72 3.15 -7.57 12.04
C SER A 72 2.40 -6.80 10.97
N LEU A 73 3.04 -5.75 10.47
CA LEU A 73 2.56 -4.91 9.38
C LEU A 73 2.31 -5.75 8.12
N GLU A 74 3.17 -6.73 7.83
CA GLU A 74 2.99 -7.64 6.70
C GLU A 74 1.65 -8.38 6.79
N ARG A 75 1.29 -8.88 7.98
CA ARG A 75 0.04 -9.62 8.20
C ARG A 75 -1.18 -8.72 8.03
N TYR A 76 -1.10 -7.46 8.46
CA TYR A 76 -2.15 -6.47 8.28
C TYR A 76 -2.34 -6.12 6.79
N ILE A 77 -1.26 -5.82 6.06
CA ILE A 77 -1.31 -5.55 4.62
C ILE A 77 -1.85 -6.77 3.86
N PHE A 78 -1.44 -7.98 4.23
CA PHE A 78 -1.93 -9.21 3.60
C PHE A 78 -3.42 -9.44 3.81
N LYS A 79 -3.93 -9.16 5.02
CA LYS A 79 -5.37 -9.21 5.31
C LYS A 79 -6.15 -8.26 4.38
N LEU A 80 -5.69 -7.01 4.27
CA LEU A 80 -6.31 -6.02 3.38
C LEU A 80 -6.19 -6.43 1.90
N ALA A 81 -5.04 -6.96 1.48
CA ALA A 81 -4.82 -7.39 0.12
C ALA A 81 -5.76 -8.52 -0.29
N CYS A 82 -5.90 -9.55 0.54
CA CYS A 82 -6.86 -10.63 0.30
C CYS A 82 -8.30 -10.10 0.23
N GLN A 83 -8.66 -9.17 1.13
CA GLN A 83 -10.00 -8.56 1.12
C GLN A 83 -10.26 -7.77 -0.18
N GLU A 84 -9.34 -6.93 -0.61
CA GLU A 84 -9.50 -6.12 -1.83
C GLU A 84 -9.50 -7.01 -3.08
N VAL A 85 -8.58 -7.97 -3.20
CA VAL A 85 -8.57 -8.93 -4.32
C VAL A 85 -9.86 -9.73 -4.37
N CYS A 86 -10.38 -10.20 -3.23
CA CYS A 86 -11.67 -10.89 -3.20
C CYS A 86 -12.84 -9.97 -3.60
N THR A 87 -12.77 -8.69 -3.26
CA THR A 87 -13.79 -7.70 -3.67
C THR A 87 -13.79 -7.54 -5.18
N VAL A 88 -12.62 -7.34 -5.78
CA VAL A 88 -12.45 -7.22 -7.23
C VAL A 88 -12.94 -8.47 -7.97
N LEU A 89 -12.57 -9.66 -7.48
CA LEU A 89 -12.99 -10.93 -8.09
C LEU A 89 -14.50 -11.19 -7.98
N LYS A 90 -15.18 -10.64 -6.97
CA LYS A 90 -16.62 -10.84 -6.74
C LYS A 90 -17.51 -9.90 -7.55
N SER A 91 -16.94 -9.00 -8.34
CA SER A 91 -17.69 -8.15 -9.29
C SER A 91 -18.76 -7.26 -8.65
N GLU A 92 -18.59 -6.86 -7.38
CA GLU A 92 -19.27 -5.68 -6.86
C GLU A 92 -18.31 -4.50 -7.02
N PRO A 93 -18.43 -3.69 -8.10
CA PRO A 93 -17.71 -2.43 -8.15
C PRO A 93 -18.20 -1.62 -6.96
N LYS A 94 -17.33 -1.39 -5.96
CA LYS A 94 -17.66 -0.45 -4.89
C LYS A 94 -17.92 0.87 -5.58
N THR A 95 -19.21 1.22 -5.67
CA THR A 95 -19.65 2.49 -6.20
C THR A 95 -19.20 3.52 -5.18
N ASP A 96 -18.18 4.29 -5.54
CA ASP A 96 -17.58 5.33 -4.73
C ASP A 96 -18.65 6.31 -4.22
N GLU A 97 -19.11 6.13 -2.99
CA GLU A 97 -19.71 7.21 -2.23
C GLU A 97 -18.61 7.91 -1.45
N ASN A 98 -18.25 9.11 -1.93
CA ASN A 98 -17.44 10.14 -1.26
C ASN A 98 -15.94 9.81 -1.08
N LYS A 99 -14.99 10.71 -1.32
CA LYS A 99 -14.98 12.16 -1.51
C LYS A 99 -13.58 12.50 -2.03
N SER A 100 -13.51 13.46 -2.93
CA SER A 100 -12.43 14.45 -3.06
C SER A 100 -11.27 14.31 -2.05
N HIS A 101 -10.32 13.42 -2.29
CA HIS A 101 -9.01 13.41 -1.64
C HIS A 101 -7.91 13.38 -2.70
N GLY A 102 -8.06 14.26 -3.68
CA GLY A 102 -6.94 14.66 -4.53
C GLY A 102 -5.83 15.26 -3.67
N ASN A 103 -4.61 14.77 -3.89
CA ASN A 103 -3.30 15.35 -3.54
C ASN A 103 -2.46 14.71 -2.44
N PHE A 104 -2.96 13.84 -1.53
CA PHE A 104 -2.05 13.28 -0.50
C PHE A 104 -1.15 12.18 -1.06
N LEU A 105 -1.74 11.08 -1.55
CA LEU A 105 -0.95 10.02 -2.15
C LEU A 105 -0.17 10.54 -3.35
N THR A 106 -0.71 11.47 -4.14
CA THR A 106 0.04 12.12 -5.22
C THR A 106 1.27 12.87 -4.72
N ARG A 107 1.26 13.46 -3.53
CA ARG A 107 2.43 14.12 -2.92
C ARG A 107 3.46 13.10 -2.44
N VAL A 108 3.01 12.07 -1.74
CA VAL A 108 3.86 10.94 -1.31
C VAL A 108 4.49 10.28 -2.53
N PHE A 109 3.70 9.97 -3.56
CA PHE A 109 4.17 9.43 -4.83
C PHE A 109 5.14 10.36 -5.54
N LYS A 110 4.90 11.67 -5.60
CA LYS A 110 5.86 12.62 -6.19
C LYS A 110 7.18 12.67 -5.41
N ARG A 111 7.14 12.45 -4.10
CA ARG A 111 8.33 12.44 -3.25
C ARG A 111 9.11 11.13 -3.37
N ILE A 112 8.41 10.00 -3.49
CA ILE A 112 9.03 8.67 -3.70
C ILE A 112 9.48 8.48 -5.16
N PHE A 113 8.68 8.95 -6.12
CA PHE A 113 8.85 8.79 -7.58
C PHE A 113 8.70 10.14 -8.30
N PRO A 114 9.74 11.01 -8.27
CA PRO A 114 9.67 12.36 -8.83
C PRO A 114 9.50 12.44 -10.36
N ALA A 115 9.64 11.33 -11.09
CA ALA A 115 9.67 11.30 -12.55
C ALA A 115 8.34 10.96 -13.25
N LYS A 116 7.22 10.73 -12.52
CA LYS A 116 5.95 10.27 -13.13
C LYS A 116 4.78 11.23 -12.89
N SER A 117 4.21 11.73 -13.98
CA SER A 117 3.04 12.64 -14.01
C SER A 117 1.68 11.93 -14.00
N SER A 118 1.66 10.63 -14.27
CA SER A 118 0.45 9.84 -14.56
C SER A 118 0.24 8.73 -13.53
N GLY A 119 -0.08 9.07 -12.29
CA GLY A 119 -0.30 8.09 -11.21
C GLY A 119 0.88 7.12 -10.97
N PRO A 120 0.74 6.19 -10.02
CA PRO A 120 1.74 5.16 -9.84
C PRO A 120 1.51 4.01 -10.84
N ASP A 121 2.28 4.00 -11.91
CA ASP A 121 2.41 2.83 -12.79
C ASP A 121 3.46 1.88 -12.19
N TYR A 122 2.96 0.88 -11.45
CA TYR A 122 3.77 -0.19 -10.83
C TYR A 122 4.15 -1.30 -11.80
N GLY A 123 3.65 -1.29 -13.05
CA GLY A 123 4.04 -2.24 -14.09
C GLY A 123 5.55 -2.21 -14.38
N GLN A 124 6.18 -1.06 -14.16
CA GLN A 124 7.64 -0.91 -14.27
C GLN A 124 8.45 -1.56 -13.13
N LEU A 125 7.82 -2.00 -12.03
CA LEU A 125 8.50 -2.76 -10.98
C LEU A 125 8.90 -4.18 -11.43
N LYS A 126 8.52 -4.60 -12.65
CA LYS A 126 8.85 -5.88 -13.28
C LYS A 126 10.34 -6.07 -13.64
N GLY A 127 11.16 -5.02 -13.58
CA GLY A 127 12.53 -5.01 -14.12
C GLY A 127 13.69 -4.99 -13.12
N CYS A 128 13.47 -5.15 -11.80
CA CYS A 128 14.57 -5.27 -10.82
C CYS A 128 14.50 -6.60 -10.06
#